data_AF-A0A804PVN1-F1
#
_entry.id   AF-A0A804PVN1-F1
#
_cell.length_a   1.000
_cell.length_b   1.000
_cell.length_c   1.000
_cell.angle_alpha   90.00
_cell.angle_beta   90.00
_cell.angle_gamma   90.00
#
_symmetry.space_group_name_H-M   'P 1'
#
loop_
_entity.id
_entity.type
_entity.pdbx_description
1 polymer ?
#
loop_
_entity_poly.entity_id
_entity_poly.type
_entity_poly.pdbx_seq_one_letter_code
_entity_poly.pdbx_strand_id
1 'polypeptide(L)'
;MRGDEAKRVCPGINLVQVPVARGKADLNLYRSAGAEVVAILASKGKCERASIDEVYLDLTDAAKEMLLQAPPDSPEGIFMEAAKSNILGLPADASEKEKNVRAWLCQSEADYQDKLLTCGAIIVAQLRVRVLEETQFTCSAGIAHNKVYNES
;
A
#
# COMPACT_ATOMS: atom_id res chain seq x y z
N MET A 1 -10.76 -15.39 -18.75
CA MET A 1 -10.83 -16.81 -18.33
C MET A 1 -12.26 -17.12 -17.93
N ARG A 2 -12.87 -18.16 -18.51
CA ARG A 2 -14.20 -18.63 -18.12
C ARG A 2 -14.12 -19.54 -16.89
N GLY A 3 -15.20 -19.67 -16.13
CA GLY A 3 -15.23 -20.54 -14.93
C GLY A 3 -14.80 -21.98 -15.22
N ASP A 4 -15.22 -22.56 -16.34
CA ASP A 4 -14.87 -23.93 -16.73
C ASP A 4 -13.43 -24.07 -17.24
N GLU A 5 -12.83 -22.99 -17.75
CA GLU A 5 -11.40 -22.95 -18.05
C GLU A 5 -10.58 -22.94 -16.77
N ALA A 6 -10.97 -22.12 -15.80
CA ALA A 6 -10.30 -22.04 -14.51
C ALA A 6 -10.33 -23.39 -13.76
N LYS A 7 -11.48 -24.08 -13.76
CA LYS A 7 -11.63 -25.41 -13.13
C LYS A 7 -10.76 -26.49 -13.76
N ARG A 8 -10.45 -26.40 -15.06
CA ARG A 8 -9.54 -27.35 -15.71
C ARG A 8 -8.10 -27.19 -15.24
N VAL A 9 -7.68 -25.97 -14.95
CA VAL A 9 -6.32 -25.67 -14.45
C VAL A 9 -6.23 -25.89 -12.94
N CYS A 10 -7.26 -25.51 -12.19
CA CYS A 10 -7.35 -25.67 -10.75
C CYS A 10 -8.69 -26.31 -10.37
N PRO A 11 -8.78 -27.65 -10.28
CA PRO A 11 -10.04 -28.34 -9.99
C PRO A 11 -10.68 -27.97 -8.65
N GLY A 12 -9.87 -27.56 -7.66
CA GLY A 12 -10.33 -27.13 -6.34
C GLY A 12 -10.72 -25.65 -6.23
N ILE A 13 -10.78 -24.91 -7.34
CA ILE A 13 -11.09 -23.48 -7.30
C ILE A 13 -12.52 -23.21 -6.79
N ASN A 14 -12.64 -22.31 -5.81
CA ASN A 14 -13.92 -21.79 -5.36
C ASN A 14 -14.34 -20.63 -6.28
N LEU A 15 -15.42 -20.82 -7.04
CA LEU A 15 -16.00 -19.77 -7.88
C LEU A 15 -17.13 -19.08 -7.13
N VAL A 16 -17.00 -17.78 -6.91
CA VAL A 16 -18.06 -16.94 -6.33
C VAL A 16 -18.70 -16.13 -7.45
N GLN A 17 -20.03 -16.15 -7.54
CA GLN A 17 -20.76 -15.36 -8.53
C GLN A 17 -21.09 -13.97 -7.99
N VAL A 18 -20.91 -12.97 -8.85
CA VAL A 18 -21.34 -11.59 -8.58
C VAL A 18 -22.87 -11.58 -8.42
N PRO A 19 -23.43 -10.91 -7.40
CA PRO A 19 -24.87 -10.75 -7.26
C PRO A 19 -25.51 -10.14 -8.51
N VAL A 20 -26.77 -10.49 -8.77
CA VAL A 20 -27.50 -9.97 -9.93
C VAL A 20 -28.70 -9.16 -9.44
N ALA A 21 -28.80 -7.92 -9.89
CA ALA A 21 -29.94 -7.05 -9.64
C ALA A 21 -30.51 -6.56 -10.98
N ARG A 22 -31.83 -6.68 -11.16
CA ARG A 22 -32.53 -6.26 -12.40
C ARG A 22 -31.93 -6.87 -13.68
N GLY A 23 -31.49 -8.12 -13.60
CA GLY A 23 -30.90 -8.86 -14.72
C GLY A 23 -29.49 -8.43 -15.13
N LYS A 24 -28.82 -7.60 -14.33
CA LYS A 24 -27.43 -7.17 -14.55
C LYS A 24 -26.58 -7.43 -13.32
N ALA A 25 -25.27 -7.57 -13.52
CA ALA A 25 -24.32 -7.70 -12.41
C ALA A 25 -24.42 -6.49 -11.48
N ASP A 26 -24.53 -6.76 -10.18
CA ASP A 26 -24.54 -5.75 -9.12
C ASP A 26 -23.17 -5.71 -8.43
N LEU A 27 -22.48 -4.58 -8.60
CA LEU A 27 -21.15 -4.36 -8.04
C LEU A 27 -21.17 -3.53 -6.74
N ASN A 28 -22.35 -3.23 -6.19
CA ASN A 28 -22.47 -2.36 -5.01
C ASN A 28 -21.73 -2.92 -3.80
N LEU A 29 -21.73 -4.24 -3.61
CA LEU A 29 -20.96 -4.90 -2.55
C LEU A 29 -19.47 -4.50 -2.59
N TYR A 30 -18.86 -4.61 -3.76
CA TYR A 30 -17.44 -4.28 -3.95
C TYR A 30 -17.20 -2.77 -3.89
N ARG A 31 -18.16 -1.94 -4.34
CA ARG A 31 -18.05 -0.48 -4.26
C ARG A 31 -18.05 -0.01 -2.82
N SER A 32 -18.91 -0.57 -1.98
CA SER A 32 -18.97 -0.31 -0.54
C SER A 32 -17.69 -0.74 0.16
N ALA A 33 -17.22 -1.97 -0.10
CA ALA A 33 -15.94 -2.45 0.44
C ALA A 33 -14.76 -1.53 0.06
N GLY A 34 -14.68 -1.11 -1.21
CA GLY A 34 -13.65 -0.15 -1.63
C GLY A 34 -13.78 1.21 -0.94
N ALA A 35 -15.00 1.67 -0.64
CA ALA A 35 -15.22 2.92 0.08
C ALA A 35 -14.75 2.86 1.54
N GLU A 36 -14.89 1.71 2.21
CA GLU A 36 -14.36 1.48 3.56
C GLU A 36 -12.83 1.62 3.58
N VAL A 37 -12.14 1.00 2.61
CA VAL A 37 -10.68 1.13 2.45
C VAL A 37 -10.28 2.59 2.18
N VAL A 38 -10.97 3.27 1.25
CA VAL A 38 -10.69 4.69 0.92
C VAL A 38 -10.84 5.58 2.15
N ALA A 39 -11.82 5.34 3.01
CA ALA A 39 -12.03 6.13 4.22
C ALA A 39 -10.83 6.05 5.18
N ILE A 40 -10.20 4.88 5.29
CA ILE A 40 -8.98 4.69 6.09
C ILE A 40 -7.80 5.43 5.45
N LEU A 41 -7.58 5.24 4.14
CA LEU A 41 -6.45 5.84 3.42
C LEU A 41 -6.52 7.38 3.41
N ALA A 42 -7.71 7.94 3.22
CA ALA A 42 -7.94 9.38 3.20
C ALA A 42 -7.67 10.08 4.55
N SER A 43 -7.47 9.32 5.64
CA SER A 43 -7.15 9.90 6.96
C SER A 43 -5.77 10.56 7.06
N LYS A 44 -4.88 10.32 6.09
CA LYS A 44 -3.50 10.83 6.08
C LYS A 44 -3.16 11.75 4.91
N GLY A 45 -4.05 11.92 3.95
CA GLY A 45 -3.73 12.68 2.75
C GLY A 45 -4.91 12.88 1.82
N LYS A 46 -4.70 13.70 0.79
CA LYS A 46 -5.71 13.91 -0.24
C LYS A 46 -5.76 12.67 -1.12
N CYS A 47 -6.94 12.06 -1.17
CA CYS A 47 -7.15 10.79 -1.87
C CYS A 47 -7.91 11.03 -3.18
N GLU A 48 -7.39 10.49 -4.27
CA GLU A 48 -8.04 10.44 -5.58
C GLU A 48 -8.33 8.99 -5.94
N ARG A 49 -9.60 8.67 -6.15
CA ARG A 49 -10.01 7.32 -6.51
C ARG A 49 -9.74 7.05 -7.99
N ALA A 50 -8.84 6.12 -8.30
CA ALA A 50 -8.50 5.71 -9.66
C ALA A 50 -9.43 4.60 -10.17
N SER A 51 -9.78 3.65 -9.31
CA SER A 51 -10.66 2.53 -9.64
C SER A 51 -11.54 2.11 -8.44
N ILE A 52 -12.15 0.92 -8.50
CA ILE A 52 -12.90 0.37 -7.37
C ILE A 52 -11.99 0.02 -6.18
N ASP A 53 -10.78 -0.45 -6.46
CA ASP A 53 -9.78 -1.00 -5.55
C ASP A 53 -8.43 -0.25 -5.54
N GLU A 54 -8.32 0.84 -6.31
CA GLU A 54 -7.09 1.64 -6.44
C GLU A 54 -7.34 3.13 -6.17
N VAL A 55 -6.40 3.73 -5.44
CA VAL A 55 -6.39 5.16 -5.13
C VAL A 55 -4.99 5.75 -5.20
N TYR A 56 -4.90 7.01 -5.59
CA TYR A 56 -3.72 7.84 -5.41
C TYR A 56 -3.85 8.65 -4.12
N LEU A 57 -2.80 8.65 -3.30
CA LEU A 57 -2.78 9.38 -2.03
C LEU A 57 -1.62 10.38 -2.03
N ASP A 58 -1.95 11.67 -1.95
CA ASP A 58 -0.94 12.72 -1.73
C ASP A 58 -0.63 12.81 -0.24
N LEU A 59 0.57 12.35 0.12
CA LEU A 59 1.11 12.32 1.48
C LEU A 59 2.07 13.47 1.77
N THR A 60 2.22 14.45 0.88
CA THR A 60 3.25 15.49 1.00
C THR A 60 3.23 16.18 2.37
N ASP A 61 2.06 16.61 2.84
CA ASP A 61 1.93 17.31 4.11
C ASP A 61 2.17 16.37 5.31
N ALA A 62 1.65 15.15 5.25
CA ALA A 62 1.83 14.17 6.32
C ALA A 62 3.28 13.68 6.45
N ALA A 63 3.99 13.53 5.32
CA ALA A 63 5.40 13.18 5.31
C ALA A 63 6.27 14.31 5.88
N LYS A 64 5.97 15.57 5.55
CA LYS A 64 6.65 16.74 6.11
C LYS A 64 6.44 16.84 7.62
N GLU A 65 5.22 16.64 8.09
CA GLU A 65 4.90 16.67 9.52
C GLU A 65 5.62 15.55 10.27
N MET A 66 5.62 14.33 9.73
CA MET A 66 6.38 13.21 10.32
C MET A 66 7.86 13.51 10.38
N LEU A 67 8.45 14.03 9.30
CA LEU A 67 9.87 14.39 9.26
C LEU A 67 10.23 15.47 10.30
N LEU A 68 9.30 16.37 10.63
CA LEU A 68 9.52 17.41 11.63
C LEU A 68 9.37 16.90 13.07
N GLN A 69 8.36 16.08 13.34
CA GLN A 69 7.97 15.68 14.71
C GLN A 69 8.62 14.38 15.18
N ALA A 70 8.78 13.43 14.27
CA ALA A 70 9.24 12.07 14.57
C ALA A 70 10.05 11.52 13.38
N PRO A 71 11.20 12.14 13.07
CA PRO A 71 12.04 11.67 11.98
C PRO A 71 12.55 10.24 12.24
N PRO A 72 12.65 9.41 11.18
CA PRO A 72 13.07 8.01 11.30
C PRO A 72 14.60 7.91 11.43
N ASP A 73 15.13 8.30 12.60
CA ASP A 73 16.58 8.46 12.80
C ASP A 73 17.29 7.19 13.31
N SER A 74 16.54 6.15 13.69
CA SER A 74 17.09 4.89 14.20
C SER A 74 16.51 3.68 13.44
N PRO A 75 17.36 2.75 12.97
CA PRO A 75 16.92 1.51 12.33
C PRO A 75 15.95 0.69 13.19
N GLU A 76 16.17 0.68 14.50
CA GLU A 76 15.37 -0.08 15.49
C GLU A 76 13.98 0.55 15.68
N GLY A 77 13.86 1.87 15.50
CA GLY A 77 12.60 2.60 15.56
C GLY A 77 11.71 2.45 14.33
N ILE A 78 12.25 1.93 13.21
CA ILE A 78 11.49 1.74 11.98
C ILE A 78 10.34 0.75 12.20
N PHE A 79 9.14 1.18 11.83
CA PHE A 79 7.93 0.38 11.90
C PHE A 79 8.13 -0.96 11.16
N MET A 80 7.80 -2.07 11.82
CA MET A 80 8.15 -3.42 11.33
C MET A 80 7.62 -3.70 9.92
N GLU A 81 6.39 -3.27 9.60
CA GLU A 81 5.85 -3.48 8.25
C GLU A 81 6.50 -2.57 7.20
N ALA A 82 7.03 -1.40 7.59
CA ALA A 82 7.81 -0.56 6.69
C ALA A 82 9.15 -1.22 6.33
N ALA A 83 9.76 -1.94 7.28
CA ALA A 83 11.02 -2.66 7.07
C ALA A 83 10.90 -3.84 6.09
N LYS A 84 9.67 -4.28 5.76
CA LYS A 84 9.40 -5.32 4.75
C LYS A 84 9.28 -4.78 3.32
N SER A 85 9.40 -3.47 3.14
CA SER A 85 9.27 -2.82 1.83
C SER A 85 10.31 -3.31 0.83
N ASN A 86 9.99 -3.16 -0.45
CA ASN A 86 10.95 -3.31 -1.53
C ASN A 86 11.43 -1.91 -1.92
N ILE A 87 12.73 -1.67 -1.85
CA ILE A 87 13.33 -0.41 -2.29
C ILE A 87 14.05 -0.67 -3.61
N LEU A 88 13.66 0.07 -4.64
CA LEU A 88 14.26 -0.06 -5.96
C LEU A 88 15.76 0.29 -5.90
N GLY A 89 16.60 -0.55 -6.50
CA GLY A 89 18.06 -0.37 -6.48
C GLY A 89 18.75 -0.93 -5.22
N LEU A 90 18.00 -1.35 -4.21
CA LEU A 90 18.56 -2.04 -3.04
C LEU A 90 18.73 -3.54 -3.33
N PRO A 91 19.87 -4.17 -2.99
CA PRO A 91 20.05 -5.61 -3.19
C PRO A 91 19.01 -6.41 -2.40
N ALA A 92 18.29 -7.29 -3.08
CA ALA A 92 17.23 -8.12 -2.50
C ALA A 92 17.75 -9.42 -1.87
N ASP A 93 18.99 -9.44 -1.36
CA ASP A 93 19.50 -10.57 -0.59
C ASP A 93 18.51 -10.88 0.54
N ALA A 94 17.92 -12.07 0.51
CA ALA A 94 16.88 -12.49 1.43
C ALA A 94 17.34 -12.49 2.90
N SER A 95 18.63 -12.70 3.17
CA SER A 95 19.16 -12.79 4.53
C SER A 95 19.31 -11.42 5.19
N GLU A 96 19.66 -10.38 4.43
CA GLU A 96 19.93 -9.03 4.96
C GLU A 96 18.88 -7.99 4.52
N LYS A 97 17.83 -8.40 3.79
CA LYS A 97 16.83 -7.49 3.21
C LYS A 97 16.28 -6.51 4.23
N GLU A 98 15.76 -6.99 5.35
CA GLU A 98 15.12 -6.13 6.36
C GLU A 98 16.12 -5.11 6.93
N LYS A 99 17.34 -5.55 7.23
CA LYS A 99 18.41 -4.68 7.74
C LYS A 99 18.80 -3.62 6.72
N ASN A 100 18.95 -4.00 5.45
CA ASN A 100 19.25 -3.06 4.37
C ASN A 100 18.12 -2.03 4.19
N VAL A 101 16.86 -2.47 4.27
CA VAL A 101 15.69 -1.58 4.18
C VAL A 101 15.65 -0.62 5.36
N ARG A 102 15.86 -1.10 6.59
CA ARG A 102 15.92 -0.24 7.78
C ARG A 102 17.03 0.80 7.64
N ALA A 103 18.22 0.37 7.21
CA ALA A 103 19.36 1.27 6.99
C ALA A 103 19.04 2.33 5.92
N TRP A 104 18.33 1.98 4.84
CA TRP A 104 17.89 2.93 3.83
C TRP A 104 16.85 3.92 4.36
N LEU A 105 15.89 3.44 5.15
CA LEU A 105 14.85 4.28 5.76
C LEU A 105 15.36 5.18 6.90
N CYS A 106 16.61 5.05 7.35
CA CYS A 106 17.17 5.89 8.41
C CYS A 106 18.48 6.59 8.01
N GLN A 107 18.71 6.78 6.70
CA GLN A 107 19.94 7.44 6.23
C GLN A 107 19.96 8.92 6.63
N SER A 108 20.88 9.30 7.52
CA SER A 108 21.05 10.70 7.95
C SER A 108 21.42 11.63 6.79
N GLU A 109 22.24 11.13 5.86
CA GLU A 109 22.76 11.87 4.71
C GLU A 109 21.83 11.89 3.50
N ALA A 110 20.66 11.23 3.59
CA ALA A 110 19.68 11.27 2.51
C ALA A 110 19.21 12.71 2.27
N ASP A 111 18.96 13.01 1.00
CA ASP A 111 18.42 14.31 0.64
C ASP A 111 17.00 14.48 1.19
N TYR A 112 16.49 15.71 1.09
CA TYR A 112 15.16 16.03 1.63
C TYR A 112 14.04 15.22 0.95
N GLN A 113 14.18 14.91 -0.34
CA GLN A 113 13.17 14.18 -1.10
C GLN A 113 13.13 12.70 -0.69
N ASP A 114 14.29 12.07 -0.53
CA ASP A 114 14.41 10.69 -0.04
C ASP A 114 13.92 10.55 1.41
N LYS A 115 14.14 11.56 2.26
CA LYS A 115 13.57 11.61 3.61
C LYS A 115 12.04 11.67 3.58
N LEU A 116 11.45 12.43 2.65
CA LEU A 116 10.00 12.43 2.48
C LEU A 116 9.47 11.09 1.95
N LEU A 117 10.18 10.42 1.03
CA LEU A 117 9.80 9.08 0.57
C LEU A 117 9.82 8.07 1.72
N THR A 118 10.85 8.14 2.56
CA THR A 118 10.96 7.32 3.78
C THR A 118 9.76 7.53 4.70
N CYS A 119 9.43 8.78 5.03
CA CYS A 119 8.25 9.07 5.86
C CYS A 119 6.96 8.58 5.19
N GLY A 120 6.83 8.77 3.86
CA GLY A 120 5.72 8.25 3.07
C GLY A 120 5.60 6.72 3.16
N ALA A 121 6.70 5.99 3.03
CA ALA A 121 6.73 4.53 3.14
C ALA A 121 6.29 4.05 4.53
N ILE A 122 6.72 4.72 5.60
CA ILE A 122 6.31 4.41 6.97
C ILE A 122 4.81 4.66 7.16
N ILE A 123 4.31 5.82 6.71
CA ILE A 123 2.88 6.16 6.79
C ILE A 123 2.03 5.14 6.01
N VAL A 124 2.44 4.78 4.79
CA VAL A 124 1.73 3.79 3.98
C VAL A 124 1.75 2.42 4.63
N ALA A 125 2.87 1.99 5.21
CA ALA A 125 2.94 0.72 5.93
C ALA A 125 1.95 0.69 7.11
N GLN A 126 1.86 1.78 7.88
CA GLN A 126 0.87 1.90 8.97
C GLN A 126 -0.58 1.88 8.44
N LEU A 127 -0.85 2.58 7.35
CA LEU A 127 -2.16 2.56 6.71
C LEU A 127 -2.55 1.17 6.22
N ARG A 128 -1.62 0.42 5.62
CA ARG A 128 -1.86 -0.95 5.15
C ARG A 128 -2.20 -1.90 6.31
N VAL A 129 -1.52 -1.77 7.44
CA VAL A 129 -1.86 -2.53 8.67
C VAL A 129 -3.26 -2.18 9.13
N ARG A 130 -3.58 -0.88 9.19
CA ARG A 130 -4.89 -0.41 9.62
C ARG A 130 -6.02 -0.88 8.70
N VAL A 131 -5.79 -0.89 7.39
CA VAL A 131 -6.73 -1.46 6.41
C VAL A 131 -6.97 -2.95 6.71
N LEU A 132 -5.91 -3.71 6.95
CA LEU A 132 -6.04 -5.13 7.29
C LEU A 132 -6.81 -5.34 8.60
N GLU A 133 -6.50 -4.58 9.65
CA GLU A 133 -7.16 -4.69 10.95
C GLU A 133 -8.64 -4.34 10.88
N GLU A 134 -8.99 -3.21 10.24
CA GLU A 134 -10.37 -2.70 10.21
C GLU A 134 -11.26 -3.37 9.15
N THR A 135 -10.68 -3.86 8.05
CA THR A 135 -11.47 -4.39 6.92
C THR A 135 -11.21 -5.86 6.58
N GLN A 136 -10.15 -6.46 7.14
CA GLN A 136 -9.64 -7.78 6.78
C GLN A 136 -9.12 -7.90 5.33
N PHE A 137 -9.04 -6.79 4.60
CA PHE A 137 -8.43 -6.75 3.28
C PHE A 137 -6.93 -6.53 3.36
N THR A 138 -6.19 -7.21 2.50
CA THR A 138 -4.79 -6.88 2.24
C THR A 138 -4.71 -5.97 1.02
N CYS A 139 -3.74 -5.06 1.03
CA CYS A 139 -3.44 -4.22 -0.13
C CYS A 139 -1.93 -4.07 -0.33
N SER A 140 -1.55 -3.71 -1.56
CA SER A 140 -0.19 -3.34 -1.95
C SER A 140 -0.13 -1.85 -2.20
N ALA A 141 1.08 -1.26 -2.20
CA ALA A 141 1.25 0.16 -2.48
C ALA A 141 2.63 0.44 -3.09
N GLY A 142 2.66 1.39 -4.03
CA GLY A 142 3.87 2.06 -4.52
C GLY A 142 3.99 3.46 -3.93
N ILE A 143 5.22 3.88 -3.63
CA ILE A 143 5.52 5.21 -3.09
C ILE A 143 6.58 5.84 -3.99
N ALA A 144 6.24 6.98 -4.60
CA ALA A 144 7.12 7.75 -5.45
C ALA A 144 6.71 9.24 -5.40
N HIS A 145 7.54 10.12 -5.97
CA HIS A 145 7.28 11.56 -6.01
C HIS A 145 6.10 11.97 -6.90
N ASN A 146 5.65 11.09 -7.80
CA ASN A 146 4.52 11.37 -8.66
C ASN A 146 3.76 10.08 -8.99
N LYS A 147 2.56 10.25 -9.56
CA LYS A 147 1.65 9.14 -9.88
C LYS A 147 2.22 8.17 -10.92
N VAL A 148 2.92 8.67 -11.94
CA VAL A 148 3.34 7.88 -13.11
C VAL A 148 4.32 6.78 -12.71
N TYR A 149 5.15 7.00 -11.69
CA TYR A 149 6.11 6.00 -11.21
C TYR A 149 5.53 4.97 -10.24
N ASN A 150 4.22 5.01 -9.93
CA ASN A 150 3.59 4.04 -9.02
C ASN A 150 2.97 2.82 -9.73
N GLU A 151 2.81 2.84 -11.06
CA GLU A 151 2.16 1.75 -11.83
C GLU A 151 3.17 0.69 -12.36
N SER A 152 4.40 0.64 -11.85
CA SER A 152 5.48 -0.26 -12.34
C SER A 152 5.57 -1.58 -11.59
#